data_AF-A0A3A9SI94-F1
#
_entry.id   AF-A0A3A9SI94-F1
#
_cell.length_a   1.000
_cell.length_b   1.000
_cell.length_c   1.000
_cell.angle_alpha   90.00
_cell.angle_beta   90.00
_cell.angle_gamma   90.00
#
_symmetry.space_group_name_H-M   'P 1'
#
loop_
_entity.id
_entity.type
_entity.pdbx_description
1 polymer ?
#
loop_
_entity_poly.entity_id
_entity_poly.type
_entity_poly.pdbx_seq_one_letter_code
_entity_poly.pdbx_strand_id
1 'polypeptide(L)'
;MKGKEHFKQFSRRYVQLMAAVLYNFNVKGFAEGKIWKGNSKGMCVPGLNCYSCPGAIASCPLGSLQSALISSKYKFPYYLLGTILLMGLFLGRFTCGFLCPFGLIQELLDKIPTPKIKKSNVTRGISWIKYALLLIFAILIPVFYSAPGFCKYICPAGTLEAGIPLTIMQEKLRPMLGFIFSWKIFMLVSIVVLCIFAYRGFCRFICPLGAIYSFFQPISFFGIQVDEKKCTHCNACVRSCKMDVKRVCDRECIQCGECIKHCPEDAIHFGVRKINSKKRMLQIVVFALAVVIIIIGLNNNGFNDVKNKAIRLCYECIGIG
;
A
#
# COMPACT_ATOMS: atom_id res chain seq x y z
N MET A 1 17.76 -11.41 -34.41
CA MET A 1 17.90 -10.89 -33.02
C MET A 1 18.25 -9.40 -33.06
N LYS A 2 17.26 -8.49 -33.06
CA LYS A 2 17.41 -7.05 -32.77
C LYS A 2 16.00 -6.44 -32.86
N GLY A 3 15.52 -5.89 -31.75
CA GLY A 3 14.12 -5.48 -31.58
C GLY A 3 13.57 -5.73 -30.17
N LYS A 4 14.43 -5.78 -29.14
CA LYS A 4 13.95 -5.63 -27.76
C LYS A 4 13.71 -4.16 -27.53
N GLU A 5 12.61 -3.65 -28.07
CA GLU A 5 12.17 -2.30 -27.79
C GLU A 5 12.08 -2.13 -26.27
N HIS A 6 12.77 -1.08 -25.85
CA HIS A 6 12.86 -0.61 -24.50
C HIS A 6 11.49 -0.18 -23.96
N PHE A 7 10.60 -1.12 -23.64
CA PHE A 7 9.58 -0.92 -22.61
C PHE A 7 10.30 -0.88 -21.25
N LYS A 8 11.19 0.12 -21.12
CA LYS A 8 12.28 0.21 -20.18
C LYS A 8 11.70 0.61 -18.84
N GLN A 9 12.20 -0.04 -17.81
CA GLN A 9 12.07 0.20 -16.37
C GLN A 9 11.99 1.68 -15.92
N PHE A 10 12.43 2.60 -16.79
CA PHE A 10 12.27 4.06 -16.68
C PHE A 10 10.80 4.50 -16.49
N SER A 11 9.81 3.85 -17.11
CA SER A 11 8.40 4.27 -16.94
C SER A 11 7.85 4.00 -15.54
N ARG A 12 8.25 2.90 -14.87
CA ARG A 12 7.73 2.56 -13.53
C ARG A 12 8.14 3.58 -12.47
N ARG A 13 9.43 3.93 -12.44
CA ARG A 13 9.94 4.91 -11.46
C ARG A 13 9.33 6.29 -11.68
N TYR A 14 9.11 6.67 -12.93
CA TYR A 14 8.43 7.91 -13.26
C TYR A 14 6.99 7.93 -12.75
N VAL A 15 6.21 6.86 -12.97
CA VAL A 15 4.85 6.72 -12.42
C VAL A 15 4.84 6.78 -10.89
N GLN A 16 5.80 6.12 -10.23
CA GLN A 16 5.95 6.18 -8.77
C GLN A 16 6.25 7.59 -8.26
N LEU A 17 7.14 8.32 -8.93
CA LEU A 17 7.49 9.70 -8.58
C LEU A 17 6.29 10.64 -8.79
N MET A 18 5.60 10.52 -9.93
CA MET A 18 4.39 11.28 -10.19
C MET A 18 3.31 11.01 -9.13
N ALA A 19 3.08 9.74 -8.78
CA ALA A 19 2.13 9.39 -7.74
C ALA A 19 2.51 10.00 -6.37
N ALA A 20 3.79 9.95 -6.00
CA ALA A 20 4.28 10.54 -4.75
C ALA A 20 4.07 12.07 -4.71
N VAL A 21 4.36 12.77 -5.82
CA VAL A 21 4.17 14.22 -5.95
C VAL A 21 2.69 14.57 -5.93
N LEU A 22 1.86 13.85 -6.69
CA LEU A 22 0.41 14.09 -6.75
C LEU A 22 -0.24 13.90 -5.37
N TYR A 23 0.15 12.86 -4.63
CA TYR A 23 -0.42 12.61 -3.30
C TYR A 23 0.01 13.65 -2.28
N ASN A 24 1.19 14.27 -2.47
CA ASN A 24 1.79 15.24 -1.56
C ASN A 24 1.87 16.66 -2.14
N PHE A 25 0.92 17.04 -3.01
CA PHE A 25 0.96 18.31 -3.74
C PHE A 25 0.74 19.56 -2.86
N ASN A 26 0.46 19.43 -1.56
CA ASN A 26 0.27 20.56 -0.66
C ASN A 26 1.61 21.15 -0.17
N VAL A 27 2.35 21.78 -1.09
CA VAL A 27 3.67 22.38 -0.81
C VAL A 27 3.58 23.48 0.25
N LYS A 28 2.52 24.32 0.21
CA LYS A 28 2.31 25.40 1.20
C LYS A 28 2.09 24.84 2.61
N GLY A 29 1.26 23.80 2.77
CA GLY A 29 1.08 23.16 4.06
C GLY A 29 2.33 22.45 4.57
N PHE A 30 3.15 21.90 3.67
CA PHE A 30 4.47 21.37 4.03
C PHE A 30 5.45 22.44 4.50
N ALA A 31 5.35 23.68 4.04
CA ALA A 31 6.18 24.80 4.53
C ALA A 31 5.65 25.41 5.85
N GLU A 32 4.34 25.38 6.08
CA GLU A 32 3.72 25.92 7.30
C GLU A 32 3.51 24.90 8.43
N GLY A 33 3.73 23.61 8.16
CA GLY A 33 3.48 22.53 9.11
C GLY A 33 1.98 22.30 9.37
N LYS A 34 1.10 22.73 8.46
CA LYS A 34 -0.36 22.62 8.61
C LYS A 34 -0.91 21.56 7.66
N ILE A 35 -1.82 20.72 8.17
CA ILE A 35 -2.50 19.71 7.36
C ILE A 35 -3.46 20.37 6.37
N TRP A 36 -3.50 19.85 5.15
CA TRP A 36 -4.50 20.19 4.15
C TRP A 36 -5.93 19.91 4.64
N LYS A 37 -6.82 20.91 4.57
CA LYS A 37 -8.24 20.79 4.98
C LYS A 37 -9.24 20.75 3.82
N GLY A 38 -8.76 20.65 2.57
CA GLY A 38 -9.62 20.66 1.39
C GLY A 38 -10.47 19.40 1.23
N ASN A 39 -11.44 19.46 0.30
CA ASN A 39 -12.38 18.35 0.03
C ASN A 39 -11.69 17.06 -0.41
N SER A 40 -10.54 17.15 -1.07
CA SER A 40 -9.76 15.99 -1.54
C SER A 40 -9.37 15.01 -0.42
N LYS A 41 -9.35 15.44 0.86
CA LYS A 41 -9.13 14.53 2.01
C LYS A 41 -10.22 13.47 2.17
N GLY A 42 -11.40 13.65 1.61
CA GLY A 42 -12.43 12.61 1.58
C GLY A 42 -12.06 11.43 0.68
N MET A 43 -11.11 11.60 -0.26
CA MET A 43 -10.67 10.54 -1.16
C MET A 43 -9.50 9.76 -0.57
N CYS A 44 -9.51 8.44 -0.76
CA CYS A 44 -8.37 7.58 -0.40
C CYS A 44 -7.42 7.43 -1.59
N VAL A 45 -6.11 7.47 -1.32
CA VAL A 45 -5.12 7.14 -2.35
C VAL A 45 -4.92 5.62 -2.43
N PRO A 46 -4.57 5.06 -3.59
CA PRO A 46 -4.37 3.62 -3.77
C PRO A 46 -2.99 3.15 -3.25
N GLY A 47 -2.55 3.63 -2.10
CA GLY A 47 -1.21 3.36 -1.55
C GLY A 47 -1.06 3.78 -0.09
N LEU A 48 0.08 3.46 0.50
CA LEU A 48 0.41 3.92 1.85
C LEU A 48 0.94 5.36 1.76
N ASN A 49 0.14 6.32 2.24
CA ASN A 49 0.47 7.75 2.31
C ASN A 49 -0.23 8.34 3.54
N CYS A 50 0.51 8.86 4.50
CA CYS A 50 -0.02 9.34 5.77
C CYS A 50 -0.99 10.51 5.56
N TYR A 51 -2.23 10.40 6.04
CA TYR A 51 -3.19 11.51 5.95
C TYR A 51 -2.83 12.69 6.87
N SER A 52 -2.02 12.45 7.91
CA SER A 52 -1.49 13.48 8.81
C SER A 52 -0.23 14.17 8.26
N CYS A 53 0.30 13.74 7.11
CA CYS A 53 1.37 14.46 6.42
C CYS A 53 0.87 15.86 6.01
N PRO A 54 1.61 16.95 6.33
CA PRO A 54 1.25 18.30 5.90
C PRO A 54 1.12 18.44 4.38
N GLY A 55 1.95 17.70 3.63
CA GLY A 55 1.94 17.67 2.17
C GLY A 55 0.77 16.88 1.57
N ALA A 56 0.16 15.95 2.31
CA ALA A 56 -0.83 15.04 1.75
C ALA A 56 -2.15 15.77 1.41
N ILE A 57 -2.63 15.64 0.17
CA ILE A 57 -3.93 16.20 -0.26
C ILE A 57 -5.10 15.24 -0.08
N ALA A 58 -4.82 13.94 0.07
CA ALA A 58 -5.78 12.85 0.18
C ALA A 58 -5.45 11.94 1.37
N SER A 59 -6.30 10.94 1.62
CA SER A 59 -6.24 10.10 2.82
C SER A 59 -5.61 8.73 2.60
N CYS A 60 -5.00 8.19 3.66
CA CYS A 60 -4.51 6.82 3.69
C CYS A 60 -5.69 5.85 3.77
N PRO A 61 -5.84 4.87 2.87
CA PRO A 61 -6.93 3.89 2.97
C PRO A 61 -6.84 3.08 4.27
N LEU A 62 -5.61 2.72 4.70
CA LEU A 62 -5.41 1.97 5.94
C LEU A 62 -5.66 2.84 7.18
N GLY A 63 -5.17 4.08 7.18
CA GLY A 63 -5.38 5.00 8.29
C GLY A 63 -6.87 5.36 8.45
N SER A 64 -7.54 5.68 7.35
CA SER A 64 -8.99 5.90 7.31
C SER A 64 -9.76 4.66 7.77
N LEU A 65 -9.25 3.45 7.48
CA LEU A 65 -9.90 2.20 7.90
C LEU A 65 -9.82 2.05 9.41
N GLN A 66 -8.67 2.31 10.00
CA GLN A 66 -8.52 2.26 11.45
C GLN A 66 -9.38 3.33 12.14
N SER A 67 -9.35 4.58 11.65
CA SER A 67 -10.20 5.66 12.20
C SER A 67 -11.69 5.36 12.05
N ALA A 68 -12.08 4.69 10.96
CA ALA A 68 -13.44 4.23 10.74
C ALA A 68 -13.84 3.10 11.72
N LEU A 69 -12.96 2.11 11.93
CA LEU A 69 -13.20 1.00 12.85
C LEU A 69 -13.30 1.46 14.31
N ILE A 70 -12.52 2.47 14.72
CA ILE A 70 -12.65 3.06 16.06
C ILE A 70 -14.05 3.64 16.28
N SER A 71 -14.62 4.28 15.25
CA SER A 71 -15.96 4.85 15.30
C SER A 71 -17.06 3.88 14.84
N SER A 72 -16.75 2.61 14.55
CA SER A 72 -17.72 1.68 13.94
C SER A 72 -18.88 1.35 14.86
N LYS A 73 -18.74 1.56 16.17
CA LYS A 73 -19.83 1.48 17.15
C LYS A 73 -20.99 2.43 16.84
N TYR A 74 -20.73 3.52 16.11
CA TYR A 74 -21.71 4.55 15.79
C TYR A 74 -22.09 4.59 14.31
N LYS A 75 -21.16 4.21 13.41
CA LYS A 75 -21.40 4.25 11.96
C LYS A 75 -20.51 3.27 11.21
N PHE A 76 -21.13 2.38 10.43
CA PHE A 76 -20.38 1.42 9.62
C PHE A 76 -19.75 2.10 8.38
N PRO A 77 -18.47 1.84 8.06
CA PRO A 77 -17.74 2.60 7.04
C PRO A 77 -17.91 2.05 5.62
N TYR A 78 -19.14 2.03 5.12
CA TYR A 78 -19.49 1.52 3.78
C TYR A 78 -18.62 2.17 2.69
N TYR A 79 -18.58 3.51 2.60
CA TYR A 79 -17.83 4.23 1.57
C TYR A 79 -16.35 3.80 1.48
N LEU A 80 -15.70 3.65 2.63
CA LEU A 80 -14.30 3.28 2.67
C LEU A 80 -14.05 1.82 2.27
N LEU A 81 -14.87 0.89 2.78
CA LEU A 81 -14.75 -0.52 2.40
C LEU A 81 -14.96 -0.69 0.89
N GLY A 82 -15.99 -0.03 0.34
CA GLY A 82 -16.27 -0.04 -1.08
C GLY A 82 -15.11 0.50 -1.92
N THR A 83 -14.49 1.62 -1.52
CA THR A 83 -13.33 2.19 -2.24
C THR A 83 -12.10 1.28 -2.18
N ILE A 84 -11.80 0.65 -1.03
CA ILE A 84 -10.70 -0.32 -0.91
C ILE A 84 -10.95 -1.56 -1.78
N LEU A 85 -12.19 -2.08 -1.78
CA LEU A 85 -12.59 -3.21 -2.63
C LEU A 85 -12.40 -2.86 -4.11
N LEU A 86 -12.88 -1.70 -4.54
CA LEU A 86 -12.78 -1.24 -5.93
C LEU A 86 -11.31 -1.08 -6.36
N MET A 87 -10.49 -0.40 -5.55
CA MET A 87 -9.05 -0.24 -5.83
C MET A 87 -8.34 -1.59 -5.89
N GLY A 88 -8.63 -2.49 -4.96
CA GLY A 88 -8.09 -3.84 -4.93
C GLY A 88 -8.48 -4.64 -6.17
N LEU A 89 -9.73 -4.53 -6.63
CA LEU A 89 -10.22 -5.28 -7.78
C LEU A 89 -9.67 -4.76 -9.12
N PHE A 90 -9.50 -3.45 -9.28
CA PHE A 90 -8.96 -2.89 -10.51
C PHE A 90 -7.44 -3.09 -10.61
N LEU A 91 -6.73 -2.77 -9.52
CA LEU A 91 -5.28 -2.64 -9.51
C LEU A 91 -4.58 -3.78 -8.76
N GLY A 92 -5.22 -4.41 -7.78
CA GLY A 92 -4.58 -5.43 -6.94
C GLY A 92 -3.31 -4.90 -6.31
N ARG A 93 -2.23 -5.69 -6.40
CA ARG A 93 -0.88 -5.31 -5.95
C ARG A 93 -0.09 -4.45 -6.94
N PHE A 94 -0.65 -4.10 -8.10
CA PHE A 94 -0.08 -3.07 -8.97
C PHE A 94 0.07 -1.74 -8.22
N THR A 95 -0.85 -1.45 -7.29
CA THR A 95 -0.78 -0.32 -6.35
C THR A 95 0.56 -0.23 -5.62
N CYS A 96 0.97 -1.31 -4.95
CA CYS A 96 2.27 -1.41 -4.28
C CYS A 96 3.42 -1.33 -5.29
N GLY A 97 3.22 -1.81 -6.52
CA GLY A 97 4.16 -1.77 -7.63
C GLY A 97 4.46 -0.36 -8.13
N PHE A 98 3.44 0.44 -8.41
CA PHE A 98 3.53 1.66 -9.22
C PHE A 98 3.03 2.93 -8.51
N LEU A 99 2.06 2.83 -7.60
CA LEU A 99 1.34 3.99 -7.08
C LEU A 99 1.73 4.35 -5.64
N CYS A 100 2.26 3.38 -4.88
CA CYS A 100 2.61 3.59 -3.47
C CYS A 100 3.93 4.37 -3.31
N PRO A 101 3.95 5.57 -2.69
CA PRO A 101 5.18 6.34 -2.44
C PRO A 101 6.17 5.58 -1.56
N PHE A 102 5.67 4.89 -0.53
CA PHE A 102 6.52 4.04 0.32
C PHE A 102 7.13 2.85 -0.44
N GLY A 103 6.53 2.43 -1.55
CA GLY A 103 7.11 1.42 -2.45
C GLY A 103 8.33 1.95 -3.20
N LEU A 104 8.31 3.22 -3.61
CA LEU A 104 9.45 3.90 -4.25
C LEU A 104 10.64 4.00 -3.30
N ILE A 105 10.40 4.41 -2.05
CA ILE A 105 11.45 4.53 -1.02
C ILE A 105 12.15 3.17 -0.82
N GLN A 106 11.37 2.08 -0.72
CA GLN A 106 11.93 0.74 -0.58
C GLN A 106 12.76 0.30 -1.80
N GLU A 107 12.35 0.66 -3.01
CA GLU A 107 13.15 0.38 -4.21
C GLU A 107 14.43 1.21 -4.26
N LEU A 108 14.42 2.43 -3.72
CA LEU A 108 15.60 3.27 -3.62
C LEU A 108 16.58 2.68 -2.59
N LEU A 109 16.09 2.22 -1.44
CA LEU A 109 16.90 1.54 -0.41
C LEU A 109 17.50 0.22 -0.90
N ASP A 110 16.81 -0.54 -1.76
CA ASP A 110 17.36 -1.77 -2.35
C ASP A 110 18.60 -1.51 -3.21
N LYS A 111 18.81 -0.30 -3.73
CA LYS A 111 19.99 0.03 -4.55
C LYS A 111 21.29 0.08 -3.76
N ILE A 112 21.23 0.21 -2.43
CA ILE A 112 22.42 0.22 -1.59
C ILE A 112 23.10 -1.16 -1.72
N PRO A 113 24.40 -1.23 -2.11
CA PRO A 113 25.09 -2.49 -2.36
C PRO A 113 25.35 -3.23 -1.05
N THR A 114 24.43 -4.11 -0.67
CA THR A 114 24.51 -4.96 0.53
C THR A 114 24.19 -6.40 0.16
N PRO A 115 24.66 -7.39 0.95
CA PRO A 115 24.30 -8.79 0.74
C PRO A 115 22.78 -8.95 0.92
N LYS A 116 22.06 -9.09 -0.20
CA LYS A 116 20.59 -9.19 -0.18
C LYS A 116 20.15 -10.58 0.23
N ILE A 117 19.10 -10.63 1.06
CA ILE A 117 18.43 -11.86 1.46
C ILE A 117 17.77 -12.48 0.22
N LYS A 118 18.26 -13.65 -0.19
CA LYS A 118 17.70 -14.43 -1.30
C LYS A 118 16.34 -15.02 -0.91
N LYS A 119 15.48 -15.22 -1.90
CA LYS A 119 14.21 -15.92 -1.71
C LYS A 119 14.44 -17.37 -1.24
N SER A 120 13.68 -17.80 -0.25
CA SER A 120 13.71 -19.15 0.29
C SER A 120 12.31 -19.58 0.74
N ASN A 121 12.17 -20.83 1.18
CA ASN A 121 10.92 -21.29 1.79
C ASN A 121 10.63 -20.55 3.10
N VAL A 122 11.68 -20.13 3.83
CA VAL A 122 11.58 -19.35 5.07
C VAL A 122 11.02 -17.96 4.79
N THR A 123 11.56 -17.22 3.81
CA THR A 123 11.04 -15.89 3.47
C THR A 123 9.58 -15.96 3.00
N ARG A 124 9.21 -17.05 2.32
CA ARG A 124 7.82 -17.28 1.95
C ARG A 124 6.91 -17.52 3.16
N GLY A 125 7.39 -18.23 4.18
CA GLY A 125 6.69 -18.38 5.47
C GLY A 125 6.51 -17.04 6.19
N ILE A 126 7.59 -16.26 6.31
CA ILE A 126 7.58 -14.91 6.93
C ILE A 126 6.61 -13.96 6.20
N SER A 127 6.44 -14.12 4.88
CA SER A 127 5.46 -13.34 4.11
C SER A 127 4.01 -13.53 4.55
N TRP A 128 3.70 -14.51 5.40
CA TRP A 128 2.37 -14.65 6.01
C TRP A 128 2.15 -13.73 7.21
N ILE A 129 3.22 -13.21 7.85
CA ILE A 129 3.12 -12.35 9.03
C ILE A 129 2.28 -11.11 8.75
N LYS A 130 2.33 -10.52 7.54
CA LYS A 130 1.48 -9.38 7.17
C LYS A 130 -0.02 -9.64 7.32
N TYR A 131 -0.48 -10.89 7.18
CA TYR A 131 -1.88 -11.25 7.38
C TYR A 131 -2.24 -11.30 8.86
N ALA A 132 -1.33 -11.80 9.71
CA ALA A 132 -1.47 -11.72 11.16
C ALA A 132 -1.46 -10.25 11.64
N LEU A 133 -0.57 -9.42 11.09
CA LEU A 133 -0.53 -7.98 11.38
C LEU A 133 -1.79 -7.25 10.89
N LEU A 134 -2.33 -7.64 9.74
CA LEU A 134 -3.63 -7.14 9.27
C LEU A 134 -4.74 -7.46 10.28
N LEU A 135 -4.85 -8.73 10.69
CA LEU A 135 -5.87 -9.13 11.65
C LEU A 135 -5.70 -8.41 13.00
N ILE A 136 -4.50 -8.47 13.59
CA ILE A 136 -4.26 -7.96 14.94
C ILE A 136 -4.21 -6.43 14.95
N PHE A 137 -3.31 -5.81 14.19
CA PHE A 137 -3.02 -4.37 14.32
C PHE A 137 -3.97 -3.48 13.53
N ALA A 138 -4.52 -3.97 12.41
CA ALA A 138 -5.42 -3.17 11.58
C ALA A 138 -6.90 -3.42 11.85
N ILE A 139 -7.29 -4.57 12.43
CA ILE A 139 -8.70 -4.91 12.71
C ILE A 139 -8.97 -5.02 14.22
N LEU A 140 -8.34 -5.97 14.92
CA LEU A 140 -8.67 -6.25 16.33
C LEU A 140 -8.37 -5.06 17.24
N ILE A 141 -7.18 -4.47 17.17
CA ILE A 141 -6.81 -3.35 18.06
C ILE A 141 -7.78 -2.15 17.91
N PRO A 142 -8.08 -1.65 16.71
CA PRO A 142 -9.06 -0.58 16.53
C PRO A 142 -10.46 -0.89 17.06
N VAL A 143 -10.92 -2.15 16.94
CA VAL A 143 -12.26 -2.56 17.35
C VAL A 143 -12.37 -2.70 18.88
N PHE A 144 -11.38 -3.31 19.53
CA PHE A 144 -11.42 -3.61 20.96
C PHE A 144 -10.88 -2.49 21.84
N TYR A 145 -9.78 -1.84 21.43
CA TYR A 145 -9.11 -0.82 22.23
C TYR A 145 -9.40 0.61 21.77
N SER A 146 -10.25 0.77 20.74
CA SER A 146 -10.62 2.08 20.18
C SER A 146 -9.41 2.98 19.83
N ALA A 147 -8.29 2.36 19.47
CA ALA A 147 -7.04 3.04 19.14
C ALA A 147 -6.49 2.57 17.78
N PRO A 148 -5.80 3.43 17.00
CA PRO A 148 -5.32 3.09 15.67
C PRO A 148 -4.05 2.23 15.77
N GLY A 149 -4.19 0.91 16.01
CA GLY A 149 -3.08 -0.02 16.27
C GLY A 149 -1.88 0.09 15.33
N PHE A 150 -2.05 -0.24 14.04
CA PHE A 150 -0.98 -0.12 13.04
C PHE A 150 -0.38 1.30 12.91
N CYS A 151 -1.20 2.34 12.76
CA CYS A 151 -0.71 3.72 12.64
C CYS A 151 0.03 4.22 13.89
N LYS A 152 -0.38 3.77 15.10
CA LYS A 152 0.25 4.14 16.38
C LYS A 152 1.58 3.41 16.60
N TYR A 153 1.66 2.11 16.29
CA TYR A 153 2.79 1.28 16.72
C TYR A 153 3.79 0.87 15.62
N ILE A 154 3.39 0.80 14.35
CA ILE A 154 4.21 0.15 13.30
C ILE A 154 4.44 1.04 12.07
N CYS A 155 3.50 1.93 11.73
CA CYS A 155 3.48 2.62 10.44
C CYS A 155 4.74 3.49 10.16
N PRO A 156 5.64 3.07 9.23
CA PRO A 156 6.85 3.84 8.93
C PRO A 156 6.53 5.12 8.15
N ALA A 157 5.52 5.09 7.28
CA ALA A 157 5.09 6.26 6.51
C ALA A 157 4.57 7.37 7.43
N GLY A 158 3.86 7.04 8.50
CA GLY A 158 3.39 8.02 9.48
C GLY A 158 4.53 8.72 10.21
N THR A 159 5.59 8.00 10.56
CA THR A 159 6.78 8.60 11.18
C THR A 159 7.56 9.46 10.20
N LEU A 160 7.79 8.96 8.98
CA LEU A 160 8.61 9.62 7.98
C LEU A 160 7.93 10.86 7.36
N GLU A 161 6.65 10.76 7.00
CA GLU A 161 5.93 11.80 6.25
C GLU A 161 5.26 12.83 7.17
N ALA A 162 4.88 12.45 8.40
CA ALA A 162 4.18 13.34 9.33
C ALA A 162 4.96 13.57 10.62
N GLY A 163 5.38 12.51 11.31
CA GLY A 163 6.02 12.59 12.62
C GLY A 163 7.27 13.48 12.64
N ILE A 164 8.26 13.18 11.80
CA ILE A 164 9.53 13.92 11.76
C ILE A 164 9.33 15.37 11.26
N PRO A 165 8.65 15.63 10.12
CA PRO A 165 8.45 17.00 9.66
C PRO A 165 7.68 17.87 10.66
N LEU A 166 6.60 17.35 11.25
CA LEU A 166 5.78 18.13 12.18
C LEU A 166 6.52 18.50 13.47
N THR A 167 7.35 17.62 14.02
CA THR A 167 8.08 17.88 15.27
C THR A 167 9.26 18.84 15.07
N ILE A 168 9.86 18.84 13.87
CA ILE A 168 10.88 19.82 13.47
C ILE A 168 10.23 21.20 13.31
N MET A 169 9.11 21.27 12.59
CA MET A 169 8.47 22.53 12.23
C MET A 169 7.63 23.16 13.34
N GLN A 170 7.07 22.36 14.24
CA GLN A 170 6.22 22.83 15.33
C GLN A 170 6.87 22.57 16.67
N GLU A 171 7.44 23.63 17.25
CA GLU A 171 8.08 23.56 18.58
C GLU A 171 7.10 23.13 19.67
N LYS A 172 5.82 23.46 19.50
CA LYS A 172 4.72 23.08 20.41
C LYS A 172 4.53 21.56 20.55
N LEU A 173 4.95 20.77 19.56
CA LEU A 173 4.81 19.31 19.58
C LEU A 173 5.98 18.60 20.28
N ARG A 174 7.13 19.27 20.40
CA ARG A 174 8.36 18.73 21.02
C ARG A 174 8.20 18.30 22.48
N PRO A 175 7.52 19.05 23.38
CA PRO A 175 7.35 18.61 24.77
C PRO A 175 6.40 17.42 24.92
N MET A 176 5.61 17.11 23.88
CA MET A 176 4.70 15.96 23.88
C MET A 176 5.35 14.70 23.26
N LEU A 177 6.66 14.76 22.98
CA LEU A 177 7.43 13.60 22.53
C LEU A 177 7.64 12.64 23.70
N GLY A 178 6.92 11.52 23.67
CA GLY A 178 7.03 10.46 24.66
C GLY A 178 7.72 9.20 24.14
N PHE A 179 7.63 8.15 24.96
CA PHE A 179 8.11 6.81 24.64
C PHE A 179 7.61 6.29 23.28
N ILE A 180 6.35 6.58 22.94
CA ILE A 180 5.73 6.14 21.67
C ILE A 180 6.48 6.72 20.46
N PHE A 181 6.93 7.98 20.52
CA PHE A 181 7.69 8.57 19.44
C PHE A 181 9.05 7.87 19.25
N SER A 182 9.78 7.64 20.34
CA SER A 182 11.06 6.89 20.31
C SER A 182 10.88 5.48 19.76
N TRP A 183 9.81 4.77 20.16
CA TRP A 183 9.44 3.47 19.62
C TRP A 183 9.18 3.52 18.10
N LYS A 184 8.48 4.55 17.63
CA LYS A 184 8.20 4.73 16.19
C LYS A 184 9.45 5.04 15.38
N ILE A 185 10.41 5.78 15.93
CA ILE A 185 11.72 6.00 15.30
C ILE A 185 12.49 4.68 15.24
N PHE A 186 12.52 3.91 16.33
CA PHE A 186 13.12 2.57 16.35
C PHE A 186 12.51 1.64 15.29
N MET A 187 11.19 1.62 15.16
CA MET A 187 10.48 0.85 14.13
C MET A 187 10.80 1.34 12.71
N LEU A 188 10.86 2.65 12.50
CA LEU A 188 11.26 3.23 11.21
C LEU A 188 12.66 2.76 10.82
N VAL A 189 13.65 2.89 11.72
CA VAL A 189 15.03 2.45 11.48
C VAL A 189 15.09 0.96 11.19
N SER A 190 14.42 0.14 11.99
CA SER A 190 14.34 -1.32 11.79
C SER A 190 13.76 -1.68 10.43
N ILE A 191 12.70 -0.99 9.99
CA ILE A 191 12.09 -1.20 8.67
C ILE A 191 13.02 -0.74 7.54
N VAL A 192 13.72 0.38 7.70
CA VAL A 192 14.71 0.85 6.71
C VAL A 192 15.82 -0.19 6.55
N VAL A 193 16.39 -0.67 7.65
CA VAL A 193 17.39 -1.74 7.66
C VAL A 193 16.85 -2.98 6.94
N LEU A 194 15.64 -3.43 7.28
CA LEU A 194 14.99 -4.55 6.60
C LEU A 194 14.86 -4.32 5.08
N CYS A 195 14.53 -3.11 4.63
CA CYS A 195 14.39 -2.80 3.21
C CYS A 195 15.73 -2.67 2.48
N ILE A 196 16.83 -2.43 3.21
CA ILE A 196 18.18 -2.50 2.67
C ILE A 196 18.58 -3.97 2.44
N PHE A 197 18.31 -4.88 3.38
CA PHE A 197 18.71 -6.29 3.24
C PHE A 197 17.72 -7.13 2.42
N ALA A 198 16.43 -6.79 2.41
CA ALA A 198 15.40 -7.52 1.67
C ALA A 198 14.66 -6.60 0.69
N TYR A 199 14.59 -7.02 -0.58
CA TYR A 199 13.83 -6.32 -1.60
C TYR A 199 12.37 -6.13 -1.16
N ARG A 200 11.97 -4.85 -0.99
CA ARG A 200 10.64 -4.44 -0.52
C ARG A 200 10.20 -5.15 0.77
N GLY A 201 11.12 -5.28 1.74
CA GLY A 201 10.91 -6.04 2.98
C GLY A 201 9.63 -5.69 3.74
N PHE A 202 9.29 -4.39 3.84
CA PHE A 202 8.05 -3.98 4.51
C PHE A 202 6.79 -4.43 3.74
N CYS A 203 6.71 -4.19 2.43
CA CYS A 203 5.56 -4.63 1.62
C CYS A 203 5.43 -6.15 1.53
N ARG A 204 6.55 -6.87 1.65
CA ARG A 204 6.64 -8.32 1.59
C ARG A 204 6.19 -8.98 2.90
N PHE A 205 6.64 -8.47 4.05
CA PHE A 205 6.49 -9.14 5.35
C PHE A 205 5.54 -8.44 6.34
N ILE A 206 5.43 -7.11 6.32
CA ILE A 206 4.82 -6.34 7.42
C ILE A 206 3.53 -5.63 7.01
N CYS A 207 3.45 -5.10 5.79
CA CYS A 207 2.40 -4.15 5.37
C CYS A 207 0.98 -4.76 5.33
N PRO A 208 0.04 -4.31 6.20
CA PRO A 208 -1.35 -4.77 6.17
C PRO A 208 -2.09 -4.39 4.88
N LEU A 209 -1.83 -3.18 4.35
CA LEU A 209 -2.43 -2.73 3.09
C LEU A 209 -1.99 -3.62 1.93
N GLY A 210 -0.72 -4.05 1.93
CA GLY A 210 -0.21 -5.03 0.98
C GLY A 210 -0.86 -6.40 1.13
N ALA A 211 -1.29 -6.79 2.33
CA ALA A 211 -2.03 -8.01 2.59
C ALA A 211 -3.46 -7.93 2.03
N ILE A 212 -4.15 -6.80 2.20
CA ILE A 212 -5.46 -6.55 1.58
C ILE A 212 -5.36 -6.69 0.06
N TYR A 213 -4.43 -5.98 -0.57
CA TYR A 213 -4.26 -6.03 -2.03
C TYR A 213 -3.76 -7.39 -2.55
N SER A 214 -3.06 -8.18 -1.73
CA SER A 214 -2.71 -9.57 -2.06
C SER A 214 -3.92 -10.45 -2.31
N PHE A 215 -5.01 -10.24 -1.56
CA PHE A 215 -6.23 -11.05 -1.72
C PHE A 215 -6.93 -10.78 -3.04
N PHE A 216 -6.95 -9.53 -3.50
CA PHE A 216 -7.55 -9.16 -4.79
C PHE A 216 -6.66 -9.46 -5.98
N GLN A 217 -5.36 -9.66 -5.76
CA GLN A 217 -4.38 -9.88 -6.83
C GLN A 217 -4.74 -10.99 -7.82
N PRO A 218 -5.27 -12.17 -7.44
CA PRO A 218 -5.64 -13.22 -8.40
C PRO A 218 -6.90 -12.90 -9.24
N ILE A 219 -7.70 -11.93 -8.79
CA ILE A 219 -8.95 -11.50 -9.39
C ILE A 219 -8.88 -10.04 -9.85
N SER A 220 -7.69 -9.47 -10.07
CA SER A 220 -7.60 -8.10 -10.60
C SER A 220 -8.07 -8.03 -12.05
N PHE A 221 -8.70 -6.92 -12.46
CA PHE A 221 -9.11 -6.70 -13.86
C PHE A 221 -7.92 -6.59 -14.79
N PHE A 222 -6.93 -5.78 -14.40
CA PHE A 222 -5.73 -5.54 -15.19
C PHE A 222 -4.53 -6.24 -14.58
N GLY A 223 -3.63 -6.72 -15.45
CA GLY A 223 -2.35 -7.17 -14.98
C GLY A 223 -1.48 -7.95 -15.95
N ILE A 224 -0.41 -8.49 -15.38
CA ILE A 224 0.48 -9.42 -16.08
C ILE A 224 -0.22 -10.76 -16.17
N GLN A 225 -0.25 -11.33 -17.37
CA GLN A 225 -0.73 -12.68 -17.63
C GLN A 225 0.29 -13.47 -18.46
N VAL A 226 0.17 -14.79 -18.40
CA VAL A 226 1.00 -15.74 -19.14
C VAL A 226 0.13 -16.38 -20.20
N ASP A 227 0.60 -16.38 -21.44
CA ASP A 227 0.00 -17.15 -22.52
C ASP A 227 0.45 -18.61 -22.40
N GLU A 228 -0.43 -19.46 -21.87
CA GLU A 228 -0.13 -20.88 -21.67
C GLU A 228 0.15 -21.62 -22.99
N LYS A 229 -0.25 -21.08 -24.14
CA LYS A 229 0.08 -21.69 -25.44
C LYS A 229 1.55 -21.50 -25.82
N LYS A 230 2.18 -20.43 -25.34
CA LYS A 230 3.60 -20.09 -25.60
C LYS A 230 4.50 -20.49 -24.44
N CYS A 231 3.93 -20.74 -23.26
CA CYS A 231 4.69 -21.01 -22.06
C CYS A 231 5.24 -22.44 -22.04
N THR A 232 6.55 -22.59 -21.92
CA THR A 232 7.22 -23.89 -21.76
C THR A 232 7.40 -24.32 -20.29
N HIS A 233 6.80 -23.58 -19.34
CA HIS A 233 6.93 -23.80 -17.89
C HIS A 233 8.39 -23.87 -17.37
N CYS A 234 9.34 -23.23 -18.05
CA CYS A 234 10.76 -23.22 -17.70
C CYS A 234 11.11 -22.52 -16.37
N ASN A 235 10.14 -21.87 -15.71
CA ASN A 235 10.28 -21.17 -14.43
C ASN A 235 11.36 -20.06 -14.39
N ALA A 236 11.85 -19.57 -15.54
CA ALA A 236 12.83 -18.49 -15.59
C ALA A 236 12.29 -17.17 -14.98
N CYS A 237 11.01 -16.87 -15.23
CA CYS A 237 10.30 -15.72 -14.68
C CYS A 237 10.17 -15.78 -13.15
N VAL A 238 9.91 -16.96 -12.58
CA VAL A 238 9.84 -17.14 -11.13
C VAL A 238 11.23 -17.07 -10.51
N ARG A 239 12.24 -17.68 -11.14
CA ARG A 239 13.65 -17.66 -10.70
C ARG A 239 14.22 -16.24 -10.59
N SER A 240 14.00 -15.40 -11.59
CA SER A 240 14.44 -13.99 -11.62
C SER A 240 13.63 -13.05 -10.71
N CYS A 241 12.42 -13.42 -10.29
CA CYS A 241 11.59 -12.56 -9.46
C CYS A 241 12.19 -12.36 -8.05
N LYS A 242 12.35 -11.10 -7.64
CA LYS A 242 12.80 -10.70 -6.30
C LYS A 242 11.73 -10.88 -5.20
N MET A 243 10.47 -11.11 -5.58
CA MET A 243 9.36 -11.35 -4.64
C MET A 243 9.15 -12.86 -4.43
N ASP A 244 8.51 -13.26 -3.31
CA ASP A 244 8.18 -14.66 -2.99
C ASP A 244 6.98 -15.21 -3.78
N VAL A 245 6.99 -15.06 -5.11
CA VAL A 245 5.93 -15.60 -5.97
C VAL A 245 6.15 -17.09 -6.24
N LYS A 246 5.06 -17.89 -6.25
CA LYS A 246 5.11 -19.28 -6.75
C LYS A 246 4.89 -19.36 -8.26
N ARG A 247 4.10 -18.43 -8.80
CA ARG A 247 3.80 -18.30 -10.22
C ARG A 247 3.63 -16.84 -10.60
N VAL A 248 3.66 -16.55 -11.88
CA VAL A 248 3.34 -15.20 -12.38
C VAL A 248 1.91 -14.85 -11.95
N CYS A 249 1.76 -13.64 -11.42
CA CYS A 249 0.49 -13.10 -10.93
C CYS A 249 -0.13 -13.85 -9.72
N ASP A 250 0.70 -14.55 -8.95
CA ASP A 250 0.36 -14.99 -7.59
C ASP A 250 0.07 -13.82 -6.63
N ARG A 251 -0.43 -14.12 -5.41
CA ARG A 251 -0.81 -13.13 -4.38
C ARG A 251 0.30 -12.17 -3.98
N GLU A 252 1.57 -12.56 -4.14
CA GLU A 252 2.72 -11.73 -3.84
C GLU A 252 3.21 -10.89 -5.03
N CYS A 253 2.69 -11.13 -6.24
CA CYS A 253 3.11 -10.46 -7.45
C CYS A 253 2.69 -8.98 -7.43
N ILE A 254 3.66 -8.08 -7.45
CA ILE A 254 3.47 -6.61 -7.55
C ILE A 254 3.33 -6.10 -8.99
N GLN A 255 3.24 -7.02 -9.96
CA GLN A 255 3.09 -6.71 -11.40
C GLN A 255 4.17 -5.77 -11.95
N CYS A 256 5.40 -5.90 -11.46
CA CYS A 256 6.49 -4.98 -11.77
C CYS A 256 7.02 -5.05 -13.22
N GLY A 257 6.62 -6.07 -13.99
CA GLY A 257 7.00 -6.27 -15.39
C GLY A 257 8.37 -6.92 -15.61
N GLU A 258 9.17 -7.14 -14.57
CA GLU A 258 10.55 -7.64 -14.73
C GLU A 258 10.60 -9.05 -15.33
N CYS A 259 9.57 -9.86 -15.08
CA CYS A 259 9.46 -11.21 -15.63
C CYS A 259 9.35 -11.24 -17.16
N ILE A 260 8.83 -10.19 -17.79
CA ILE A 260 8.68 -10.11 -19.26
C ILE A 260 10.06 -10.18 -19.92
N LYS A 261 11.05 -9.45 -19.39
CA LYS A 261 12.41 -9.40 -19.94
C LYS A 261 13.18 -10.72 -19.85
N HIS A 262 12.78 -11.58 -18.91
CA HIS A 262 13.45 -12.85 -18.60
C HIS A 262 12.72 -14.07 -19.19
N CYS A 263 11.62 -13.86 -19.93
CA CYS A 263 10.92 -14.93 -20.62
C CYS A 263 11.60 -15.19 -21.98
N PRO A 264 12.07 -16.43 -22.26
CA PRO A 264 12.67 -16.74 -23.57
C PRO A 264 11.65 -16.80 -24.71
N GLU A 265 10.40 -17.17 -24.41
CA GLU A 265 9.32 -17.39 -25.39
C GLU A 265 8.39 -16.18 -25.58
N ASP A 266 8.70 -15.04 -24.94
CA ASP A 266 7.85 -13.85 -24.93
C ASP A 266 6.36 -14.14 -24.58
N ALA A 267 6.13 -15.13 -23.71
CA ALA A 267 4.81 -15.59 -23.30
C ALA A 267 4.10 -14.66 -22.30
N ILE A 268 4.78 -13.62 -21.79
CA ILE A 268 4.28 -12.78 -20.69
C ILE A 268 3.97 -11.37 -21.20
N HIS A 269 2.76 -10.89 -20.95
CA HIS A 269 2.32 -9.55 -21.39
C HIS A 269 1.38 -8.89 -20.37
N PHE A 270 1.21 -7.56 -20.47
CA PHE A 270 0.19 -6.81 -19.74
C PHE A 270 -1.12 -6.78 -20.52
N GLY A 271 -2.26 -6.83 -19.82
CA GLY A 271 -3.57 -6.66 -20.44
C GLY A 271 -4.73 -6.84 -19.47
N VAL A 272 -5.94 -6.89 -20.03
CA VAL A 272 -7.13 -7.37 -19.32
C VAL A 272 -6.96 -8.85 -19.05
N ARG A 273 -7.14 -9.25 -17.80
CA ARG A 273 -6.87 -10.61 -17.37
C ARG A 273 -7.88 -11.60 -17.92
N LYS A 274 -7.36 -12.65 -18.55
CA LYS A 274 -8.11 -13.88 -18.84
C LYS A 274 -8.10 -14.77 -17.60
N ILE A 275 -9.26 -14.91 -16.97
CA ILE A 275 -9.44 -15.78 -15.80
C ILE A 275 -10.57 -16.79 -16.05
N ASN A 276 -10.58 -17.87 -15.27
CA ASN A 276 -11.62 -18.90 -15.39
C ASN A 276 -13.01 -18.40 -14.96
N SER A 277 -14.05 -19.13 -15.37
CA SER A 277 -15.46 -18.77 -15.13
C SER A 277 -15.76 -18.51 -13.64
N LYS A 278 -15.28 -19.37 -12.73
CA LYS A 278 -15.47 -19.22 -11.28
C LYS A 278 -14.89 -17.91 -10.75
N LYS A 279 -13.64 -17.58 -11.11
CA LYS A 279 -13.03 -16.30 -10.69
C LYS A 279 -13.71 -15.11 -11.36
N ARG A 280 -14.22 -15.26 -12.58
CA ARG A 280 -14.91 -14.18 -13.31
C ARG A 280 -16.25 -13.85 -12.67
N MET A 281 -16.99 -14.87 -12.26
CA MET A 281 -18.18 -14.69 -11.44
C MET A 281 -17.83 -13.97 -10.13
N LEU A 282 -16.79 -14.41 -9.42
CA LEU A 282 -16.34 -13.75 -8.19
C LEU A 282 -15.94 -12.29 -8.44
N GLN A 283 -15.21 -11.98 -9.52
CA GLN A 283 -14.87 -10.60 -9.92
C GLN A 283 -16.11 -9.73 -10.09
N ILE A 284 -17.11 -10.22 -10.85
CA ILE A 284 -18.34 -9.48 -11.15
C ILE A 284 -19.13 -9.25 -9.86
N VAL A 285 -19.27 -10.26 -9.01
CA VAL A 285 -19.98 -10.15 -7.72
C VAL A 285 -19.28 -9.14 -6.81
N VAL A 286 -17.95 -9.23 -6.67
CA VAL A 286 -17.18 -8.29 -5.84
C VAL A 286 -17.25 -6.87 -6.40
N PHE A 287 -17.24 -6.70 -7.73
CA PHE A 287 -17.40 -5.41 -8.38
C PHE A 287 -18.78 -4.80 -8.09
N ALA A 288 -19.85 -5.55 -8.32
CA ALA A 288 -21.22 -5.10 -8.08
C ALA A 288 -21.41 -4.74 -6.60
N LEU A 289 -20.93 -5.60 -5.69
CA LEU A 289 -20.98 -5.36 -4.25
C LEU A 289 -20.17 -4.10 -3.85
N ALA A 290 -18.98 -3.89 -4.42
CA ALA A 290 -18.19 -2.70 -4.15
C ALA A 290 -18.93 -1.42 -4.59
N VAL A 291 -19.53 -1.42 -5.78
CA VAL A 291 -20.31 -0.28 -6.29
C VAL A 291 -21.52 0.02 -5.40
N VAL A 292 -22.31 -1.00 -5.05
CA VAL A 292 -23.47 -0.85 -4.15
C VAL A 292 -23.05 -0.28 -2.80
N ILE A 293 -21.98 -0.82 -2.20
CA ILE A 293 -21.45 -0.34 -0.92
C ILE A 293 -20.97 1.12 -1.02
N ILE A 294 -20.34 1.52 -2.14
CA ILE A 294 -19.94 2.92 -2.36
C ILE A 294 -21.17 3.82 -2.43
N ILE A 295 -22.20 3.43 -3.18
CA ILE A 295 -23.44 4.22 -3.33
C ILE A 295 -24.11 4.42 -1.97
N ILE A 296 -24.29 3.33 -1.19
CA ILE A 296 -24.83 3.39 0.18
C ILE A 296 -23.95 4.30 1.05
N GLY A 297 -22.63 4.14 0.95
CA GLY A 297 -21.67 4.94 1.68
C GLY A 297 -21.74 6.44 1.36
N LEU A 298 -21.94 6.81 0.10
CA LEU A 298 -22.10 8.19 -0.34
C LEU A 298 -23.42 8.79 0.17
N ASN A 299 -24.52 8.05 0.08
CA ASN A 299 -25.82 8.47 0.60
C ASN A 299 -25.78 8.72 2.12
N ASN A 300 -24.98 7.93 2.84
CA ASN A 300 -24.75 8.08 4.27
C ASN A 300 -23.68 9.13 4.61
N ASN A 301 -23.35 10.08 3.73
CA ASN A 301 -22.31 11.10 3.98
C ASN A 301 -20.92 10.50 4.32
N GLY A 302 -20.59 9.31 3.84
CA GLY A 302 -19.34 8.61 4.14
C GLY A 302 -18.09 9.35 3.66
N PHE A 303 -18.19 10.07 2.55
CA PHE A 303 -17.11 10.94 2.07
C PHE A 303 -16.75 12.03 3.10
N ASN A 304 -17.76 12.68 3.66
CA ASN A 304 -17.58 13.72 4.67
C ASN A 304 -17.09 13.14 6.00
N ASP A 305 -17.48 11.92 6.36
CA ASP A 305 -16.96 11.22 7.54
C ASP A 305 -15.45 10.96 7.42
N VAL A 306 -14.99 10.43 6.27
CA VAL A 306 -13.56 10.24 5.99
C VAL A 306 -12.81 11.57 6.03
N LYS A 307 -13.35 12.61 5.38
CA LYS A 307 -12.77 13.95 5.38
C LYS A 307 -12.63 14.51 6.79
N ASN A 308 -13.70 14.51 7.58
CA ASN A 308 -13.73 15.11 8.92
C ASN A 308 -12.77 14.41 9.89
N LYS A 309 -12.61 13.08 9.76
CA LYS A 309 -11.62 12.32 10.54
C LYS A 309 -10.19 12.60 10.07
N ALA A 310 -9.96 12.68 8.77
CA ALA A 310 -8.62 12.89 8.20
C ALA A 310 -8.07 14.31 8.38
N ILE A 311 -8.94 15.32 8.52
CA ILE A 311 -8.55 16.72 8.77
C ILE A 311 -8.12 16.95 10.21
N ARG A 312 -8.54 16.09 11.15
CA ARG A 312 -8.06 16.13 12.53
C ARG A 312 -6.66 15.51 12.58
N LEU A 313 -5.71 16.25 13.17
CA LEU A 313 -4.37 15.72 13.40
C LEU A 313 -4.48 14.51 14.32
N CYS A 314 -4.06 13.34 13.85
CA CYS A 314 -4.03 12.14 14.68
C CYS A 314 -2.74 12.14 15.49
N TYR A 315 -2.77 12.74 16.68
CA TYR A 315 -1.62 12.79 17.60
C TYR A 315 -1.06 11.39 17.88
N GLU A 316 -1.93 10.41 18.17
CA GLU A 316 -1.49 9.02 18.39
C GLU A 316 -0.79 8.41 17.17
N CYS A 317 -1.24 8.76 15.96
CA CYS A 317 -0.64 8.28 14.71
C CYS A 317 0.73 8.92 14.45
N ILE A 318 0.99 10.12 14.97
CA ILE A 318 2.30 10.77 14.91
C ILE A 318 3.19 10.43 16.11
N GLY A 319 2.66 9.70 17.10
CA GLY A 319 3.40 9.24 18.29
C GLY A 319 3.43 10.28 19.40
N ILE A 320 2.46 11.18 19.39
CA ILE A 320 2.29 12.28 20.33
C ILE A 320 1.03 11.99 21.14
N GLY A 321 1.10 12.11 22.47
CA GLY A 321 0.01 11.76 23.38
C GLY A 321 0.45 10.81 24.48
#